data_AF-A0A2S9G6I3-F1
#
_entry.id   AF-A0A2S9G6I3-F1
#
_cell.length_a   1.000
_cell.length_b   1.000
_cell.length_c   1.000
_cell.angle_alpha   90.00
_cell.angle_beta   90.00
_cell.angle_gamma   90.00
#
_symmetry.space_group_name_H-M   'P 1'
#
loop_
_entity.id
_entity.type
_entity.pdbx_description
1 polymer ?
#
loop_
_entity_poly.entity_id
_entity_poly.type
_entity_poly.pdbx_seq_one_letter_code
_entity_poly.pdbx_strand_id
1 'polypeptide(L)'
;AKPDGGFVLAVEGEEGPGNQLVFVAADGTVENKVSLPEDVAGGLGGQGLEGVAVDGDAVWVALQREVKTDPKGVVRLGRFTPAD
;
A
#
# COMPACT_ATOMS: atom_id res chain seq x y z
N ALA A 1 -2.35 -14.10 2.43
CA ALA A 1 -2.23 -14.23 3.90
C ALA A 1 -0.79 -14.60 4.23
N LYS A 2 -0.27 -14.08 5.33
CA LYS A 2 1.05 -14.40 5.88
C LYS A 2 1.04 -15.83 6.45
N PRO A 3 2.22 -16.49 6.64
CA PRO A 3 2.28 -17.85 7.18
C PRO A 3 1.65 -18.02 8.58
N ASP A 4 1.62 -16.95 9.37
CA ASP A 4 1.00 -16.88 10.70
C ASP A 4 -0.54 -16.70 10.68
N GLY A 5 -1.15 -16.65 9.49
CA GLY A 5 -2.57 -16.41 9.31
C GLY A 5 -2.96 -14.92 9.28
N GLY A 6 -2.03 -14.02 9.55
CA GLY A 6 -2.23 -12.58 9.39
C GLY A 6 -2.37 -12.17 7.93
N PHE A 7 -2.76 -10.92 7.70
CA PHE A 7 -2.94 -10.38 6.35
C PHE A 7 -2.62 -8.88 6.30
N VAL A 8 -2.44 -8.38 5.09
CA VAL A 8 -2.23 -6.95 4.83
C VAL A 8 -3.43 -6.44 4.04
N LEU A 9 -3.93 -5.28 4.43
CA LEU A 9 -4.94 -4.53 3.70
C LEU A 9 -4.29 -3.36 2.99
N ALA A 10 -4.70 -3.12 1.74
CA ALA A 10 -4.56 -1.83 1.09
C ALA A 10 -5.81 -1.01 1.43
N VAL A 11 -5.64 0.04 2.24
CA VAL A 11 -6.72 0.93 2.66
C VAL A 11 -6.70 2.17 1.78
N GLU A 12 -7.86 2.50 1.21
CA GLU A 12 -8.10 3.74 0.47
C GLU A 12 -8.56 4.84 1.42
N GLY A 13 -7.89 5.99 1.35
CA GLY A 13 -8.32 7.21 2.03
C GLY A 13 -9.13 8.12 1.10
N GLU A 14 -9.74 9.16 1.66
CA GLU A 14 -10.41 10.21 0.86
C GLU A 14 -9.43 10.91 -0.09
N GLU A 15 -8.19 11.08 0.35
CA GLU A 15 -7.08 11.62 -0.43
C GLU A 15 -5.82 10.78 -0.27
N GLY A 16 -4.84 11.00 -1.15
CA GLY A 16 -3.58 10.26 -1.22
C GLY A 16 -2.87 10.02 0.12
N PRO A 17 -2.75 11.02 1.03
CA PRO A 17 -2.16 10.81 2.36
C PRO A 17 -2.91 9.82 3.26
N GLY A 18 -4.19 9.58 3.00
CA GLY A 18 -5.01 8.59 3.71
C GLY A 18 -4.84 7.16 3.20
N ASN A 19 -4.15 6.94 2.07
CA ASN A 19 -3.86 5.60 1.58
C ASN A 19 -2.79 4.93 2.45
N GLN A 20 -3.07 3.69 2.88
CA GLN A 20 -2.22 2.98 3.83
C GLN A 20 -2.12 1.48 3.53
N LEU A 21 -1.00 0.89 3.93
CA LEU A 21 -0.92 -0.55 4.19
C LEU A 21 -1.24 -0.80 5.66
N VAL A 22 -2.17 -1.71 5.94
CA VAL A 22 -2.55 -2.06 7.32
C VAL A 22 -2.26 -3.53 7.57
N PHE A 23 -1.43 -3.81 8.56
CA PHE A 23 -1.07 -5.16 8.98
C PHE A 23 -2.07 -5.63 10.04
N VAL A 24 -2.64 -6.81 9.81
CA VAL A 24 -3.70 -7.37 10.63
C VAL A 24 -3.32 -8.79 11.05
N ALA A 25 -3.39 -9.05 12.35
CA ALA A 25 -3.19 -10.37 12.91
C ALA A 25 -4.29 -11.35 12.49
N ALA A 26 -4.07 -12.65 12.69
CA ALA A 26 -5.06 -13.68 12.35
C ALA A 26 -6.41 -13.51 13.08
N ASP A 27 -6.42 -12.87 14.24
CA ASP A 27 -7.63 -12.58 15.03
C ASP A 27 -8.33 -11.26 14.65
N GLY A 28 -7.80 -10.52 13.66
CA GLY A 28 -8.32 -9.24 13.23
C GLY A 28 -7.72 -8.01 13.92
N THR A 29 -6.78 -8.20 14.86
CA THR A 29 -6.09 -7.08 15.53
C THR A 29 -5.25 -6.30 14.53
N VAL A 30 -5.37 -4.96 14.52
CA VAL A 30 -4.49 -4.09 13.72
C VAL A 30 -3.16 -3.93 14.44
N GLU A 31 -2.09 -4.44 13.83
CA GLU A 31 -0.74 -4.42 14.42
C GLU A 31 0.07 -3.20 13.97
N ASN A 32 -0.12 -2.76 12.72
CA ASN A 32 0.64 -1.66 12.15
C ASN A 32 -0.13 -0.96 11.02
N LYS A 33 0.18 0.32 10.79
CA LYS A 33 -0.27 1.12 9.66
C LYS A 33 0.92 1.84 9.04
N VAL A 34 1.12 1.63 7.75
CA VAL A 34 2.21 2.25 6.98
C VAL A 34 1.60 3.18 5.96
N SER A 35 1.97 4.46 6.03
CA SER A 35 1.54 5.46 5.04
C SER A 35 2.44 5.41 3.81
N LEU A 36 1.93 5.88 2.67
CA LEU A 36 2.76 6.03 1.47
C LEU A 36 3.81 7.14 1.66
N PRO A 37 4.96 7.07 0.95
CA PRO A 37 5.88 8.19 0.85
C PRO A 37 5.19 9.47 0.38
N GLU A 38 5.59 10.62 0.93
CA GLU A 38 4.92 11.91 0.70
C GLU A 38 4.90 12.32 -0.79
N ASP A 39 5.99 12.04 -1.51
CA ASP A 39 6.14 12.34 -2.94
C ASP A 39 5.21 11.49 -3.83
N VAL A 40 4.84 10.30 -3.38
CA VAL A 40 3.82 9.46 -4.02
C VAL A 40 2.43 9.93 -3.61
N ALA A 41 2.16 10.05 -2.32
CA ALA A 41 0.85 10.41 -1.77
C ALA A 41 0.35 11.76 -2.30
N GLY A 42 1.21 12.77 -2.36
CA GLY A 42 0.87 14.11 -2.86
C GLY A 42 0.48 14.14 -4.34
N GLY A 43 0.84 13.12 -5.12
CA GLY A 43 0.49 13.01 -6.53
C GLY A 43 -0.80 12.23 -6.81
N LEU A 44 -1.36 11.53 -5.82
CA LEU A 44 -2.49 10.61 -6.01
C LEU A 44 -3.85 11.33 -6.11
N GLY A 45 -4.09 12.39 -5.34
CA GLY A 45 -5.45 12.92 -5.18
C GLY A 45 -6.37 11.84 -4.58
N GLY A 46 -7.60 11.68 -5.08
CA GLY A 46 -8.52 10.61 -4.65
C GLY A 46 -8.32 9.27 -5.38
N GLN A 47 -7.07 8.88 -5.65
CA GLN A 47 -6.75 7.57 -6.23
C GLN A 47 -6.54 6.54 -5.13
N GLY A 48 -7.14 5.37 -5.28
CA GLY A 48 -6.93 4.24 -4.39
C GLY A 48 -5.73 3.37 -4.76
N LEU A 49 -5.55 2.32 -3.96
CA LEU A 49 -4.62 1.22 -4.19
C LEU A 49 -5.39 0.03 -4.78
N GLU A 50 -4.92 -0.56 -5.89
CA GLU A 50 -5.67 -1.58 -6.65
C GLU A 50 -5.25 -3.03 -6.35
N GLY A 51 -4.58 -3.24 -5.23
CA GLY A 51 -4.22 -4.59 -4.80
C GLY A 51 -3.01 -4.60 -3.89
N VAL A 52 -2.93 -5.65 -3.07
CA VAL A 52 -1.81 -5.92 -2.17
C VAL A 52 -1.46 -7.40 -2.22
N ALA A 53 -0.16 -7.70 -2.24
CA ALA A 53 0.36 -9.06 -2.17
C ALA A 53 1.52 -9.14 -1.19
N VAL A 54 1.65 -10.27 -0.50
CA VAL A 54 2.79 -10.56 0.37
C VAL A 54 3.63 -11.64 -0.31
N ASP A 55 4.94 -11.40 -0.41
CA ASP A 55 5.95 -12.30 -0.98
C ASP A 55 7.19 -12.33 -0.07
N GLY A 56 7.32 -13.38 0.74
CA GLY A 56 8.25 -13.38 1.87
C GLY A 56 7.95 -12.20 2.81
N ASP A 57 8.96 -11.38 3.08
CA ASP A 57 8.84 -10.16 3.88
C ASP A 57 8.42 -8.93 3.06
N ALA A 58 8.35 -9.06 1.73
CA ALA A 58 7.95 -7.96 0.87
C ALA A 58 6.42 -7.85 0.78
N VAL A 59 5.93 -6.62 0.88
CA VAL A 59 4.56 -6.25 0.52
C VAL A 59 4.60 -5.47 -0.78
N TRP A 60 3.87 -5.96 -1.77
CA TRP A 60 3.69 -5.31 -3.05
C TRP A 60 2.32 -4.64 -3.12
N VAL A 61 2.27 -3.45 -3.72
CA VAL A 61 1.03 -2.69 -3.90
C VAL A 61 0.96 -2.10 -5.30
N ALA A 62 -0.22 -2.14 -5.93
CA ALA A 62 -0.46 -1.50 -7.21
C ALA A 62 -1.13 -0.13 -7.03
N LEU A 63 -0.63 0.89 -7.72
CA LEU A 63 -1.35 2.16 -7.85
C LEU A 63 -2.44 2.03 -8.92
N GLN A 64 -3.56 2.73 -8.71
CA GLN A 64 -4.71 2.65 -9.61
C GLN A 64 -4.44 3.13 -11.03
N ARG A 65 -3.69 4.22 -11.15
CA ARG A 65 -3.33 4.84 -12.42
C ARG A 65 -2.05 5.66 -12.22
N GLU A 66 -1.63 6.33 -13.28
CA GLU A 66 -0.42 7.16 -13.29
C GLU A 66 -0.51 8.25 -12.21
N VAL A 67 0.58 8.42 -11.46
CA VAL A 67 0.74 9.56 -10.56
C VAL A 67 1.15 10.78 -11.39
N LYS A 68 0.77 12.00 -10.98
CA LYS A 68 1.12 13.22 -11.75
C LYS A 68 2.61 13.40 -12.02
N THR A 69 3.47 12.80 -11.20
CA THR A 69 4.93 12.86 -11.31
C THR A 69 5.52 11.77 -12.21
N ASP A 70 4.70 10.86 -12.74
CA ASP A 70 5.14 9.77 -13.61
C ASP A 70 5.28 10.16 -15.08
N PRO A 71 6.15 9.46 -15.84
CA PRO A 71 6.10 9.48 -17.29
C PRO A 71 4.73 9.02 -17.79
N LYS A 72 4.27 9.64 -18.88
CA LYS A 72 3.01 9.25 -19.53
C LYS A 72 3.05 7.77 -19.94
N GLY A 73 1.99 7.04 -19.61
CA GLY A 73 1.86 5.61 -19.91
C GLY A 73 2.45 4.70 -18.83
N VAL A 74 2.91 5.22 -17.69
CA VAL A 74 3.60 4.45 -16.64
C VAL A 74 2.82 4.45 -15.33
N VAL A 75 2.49 3.26 -14.85
CA VAL A 75 1.90 3.02 -13.52
C VAL A 75 2.94 2.29 -12.65
N ARG A 76 3.02 2.64 -11.37
CA ARG A 76 3.99 2.07 -10.42
C ARG A 76 3.44 0.86 -9.68
N LEU A 77 4.36 -0.06 -9.36
CA LEU A 77 4.22 -0.98 -8.24
C LEU A 77 5.08 -0.48 -7.08
N GLY A 78 4.50 -0.37 -5.90
CA GLY A 78 5.23 -0.11 -4.66
C GLY A 78 5.72 -1.42 -4.04
N ARG A 79 6.92 -1.38 -3.45
CA ARG A 79 7.43 -2.46 -2.60
C ARG A 79 7.75 -1.86 -1.23
N PHE A 80 7.15 -2.44 -0.20
CA PHE A 80 7.50 -2.18 1.20
C PHE A 80 8.15 -3.44 1.78
N THR A 81 9.15 -3.28 2.61
CA THR A 81 9.76 -4.38 3.37
C THR A 81 9.87 -3.85 4.80
N PRO A 82 9.15 -4.42 5.77
CA PRO A 82 9.30 -4.06 7.17
C PRO A 82 10.78 -4.18 7.57
N ALA A 83 11.27 -3.24 8.36
CA ALA A 83 12.56 -3.43 9.01
C ALA A 83 12.44 -4.59 10.02
N ASP A 84 13.54 -5.32 10.22
CA ASP A 84 13.67 -6.34 11.27
C ASP A 84 13.44 -5.76 12.68
#